data_AF-A0A351ITM0-F1
#
_entry.id   AF-A0A351ITM0-F1
#
_cell.length_a   1.000
_cell.length_b   1.000
_cell.length_c   1.000
_cell.angle_alpha   90.00
_cell.angle_beta   90.00
_cell.angle_gamma   90.00
#
_symmetry.space_group_name_H-M   'P 1'
#
loop_
_entity.id
_entity.type
_entity.pdbx_description
1 polymer ?
#
loop_
_entity_poly.entity_id
_entity_poly.type
_entity_poly.pdbx_seq_one_letter_code
_entity_poly.pdbx_strand_id
1 'polypeptide(L)'
;RCVAISTTASLKEMIIPGSLAVVIPLVLGFISVDVLGGFLAGALVTGFCLAIFMANAGGAWDNAKKYIEAGHHGGKGSDCHKAAVVGDTVGDPFKDTSGPAMNILIKVMTIVSLVFASAFVG
;
A
#
# COMPACT_ATOMS: atom_id res chain seq x y z
N ARG A 1 0.63 -26.76 -3.12
CA ARG A 1 1.75 -26.31 -2.26
C ARG A 1 1.96 -24.79 -2.31
N CYS A 2 2.22 -24.18 -3.47
CA CYS A 2 2.43 -22.73 -3.59
C CYS A 2 1.21 -21.90 -3.10
N VAL A 3 -0.01 -22.35 -3.41
CA VAL A 3 -1.25 -21.71 -2.93
C VAL A 3 -1.29 -21.66 -1.41
N ALA A 4 -1.09 -22.80 -0.72
CA ALA A 4 -1.14 -22.86 0.75
C ALA A 4 -0.09 -21.95 1.43
N ILE A 5 1.10 -21.85 0.85
CA ILE A 5 2.17 -20.95 1.35
C ILE A 5 1.71 -19.50 1.23
N SER A 6 1.23 -19.09 0.05
CA SER A 6 0.76 -17.73 -0.19
C SER A 6 -0.44 -17.37 0.70
N THR A 7 -1.43 -18.26 0.82
CA THR A 7 -2.62 -18.05 1.67
C THR A 7 -2.26 -17.93 3.15
N THR A 8 -1.34 -18.76 3.64
CA THR A 8 -0.96 -18.72 5.07
C THR A 8 -0.15 -17.46 5.38
N ALA A 9 0.75 -17.08 4.48
CA ALA A 9 1.53 -15.85 4.61
C ALA A 9 0.63 -14.61 4.55
N SER A 10 -0.28 -14.51 3.56
CA SER A 10 -1.14 -13.34 3.42
C SER A 10 -2.03 -13.12 4.64
N LEU A 11 -2.65 -14.18 5.17
CA LEU A 11 -3.49 -14.08 6.37
C LEU A 11 -2.70 -13.63 7.60
N LYS A 12 -1.48 -14.15 7.79
CA LYS A 12 -0.65 -13.79 8.95
C LYS A 12 -0.14 -12.36 8.86
N GLU A 13 0.36 -11.95 7.69
CA GLU A 13 0.95 -10.63 7.49
C GLU A 13 -0.10 -9.52 7.43
N MET A 14 -1.37 -9.81 7.12
CA MET A 14 -2.46 -8.83 7.13
C MET A 14 -2.91 -8.41 8.54
N ILE A 15 -2.61 -9.21 9.57
CA ILE A 15 -3.02 -8.92 10.96
C ILE A 15 -2.40 -7.61 11.45
N ILE A 16 -1.10 -7.42 11.18
CA ILE A 16 -0.35 -6.25 11.65
C ILE A 16 -0.93 -4.94 11.06
N PRO A 17 -0.97 -4.73 9.73
CA PRO A 17 -1.51 -3.49 9.16
C PRO A 17 -2.99 -3.28 9.49
N GLY A 18 -3.79 -4.35 9.54
CA GLY A 18 -5.20 -4.27 9.94
C GLY A 18 -5.38 -3.81 11.40
N SER A 19 -4.57 -4.34 12.32
CA SER A 19 -4.61 -3.95 13.72
C SER A 19 -4.18 -2.50 13.93
N LEU A 20 -3.12 -2.04 13.24
CA LEU A 20 -2.65 -0.66 13.33
C LEU A 20 -3.71 0.35 12.86
N ALA A 21 -4.45 0.02 11.79
CA ALA A 21 -5.52 0.87 11.26
C ALA A 21 -6.67 1.10 12.24
N VAL A 22 -6.84 0.23 13.24
CA VAL A 22 -7.90 0.33 14.24
C VAL A 22 -7.36 0.88 15.56
N VAL A 23 -6.22 0.35 16.03
CA VAL A 23 -5.66 0.68 17.34
C VAL A 23 -5.15 2.12 17.40
N ILE A 24 -4.45 2.60 16.36
CA ILE A 24 -3.85 3.94 16.37
C ILE A 24 -4.92 5.03 16.50
N PRO A 25 -5.99 5.05 15.68
CA PRO A 25 -7.05 6.05 15.85
C PRO A 25 -7.71 6.05 17.23
N LEU A 26 -7.94 4.87 17.81
CA LEU A 26 -8.54 4.75 19.14
C LEU A 26 -7.62 5.35 20.21
N VAL A 27 -6.34 4.97 20.21
CA VAL A 27 -5.36 5.47 21.18
C VAL A 27 -5.23 6.99 21.08
N LEU A 28 -5.09 7.53 19.87
CA LEU A 28 -4.98 8.98 19.66
C LEU A 28 -6.26 9.72 20.02
N GLY A 29 -7.43 9.15 19.71
CA GLY A 29 -8.74 9.73 20.03
C GLY A 29 -8.97 9.90 21.53
N PHE A 30 -8.58 8.92 22.34
CA PHE A 30 -8.65 9.03 23.81
C PHE A 30 -7.60 9.96 24.42
N ILE A 31 -6.50 10.25 23.71
CA ILE A 31 -5.50 11.22 24.16
C ILE A 31 -5.96 12.65 23.85
N SER A 32 -6.32 12.93 22.60
CA SER A 32 -6.79 14.24 22.15
C SER A 32 -7.38 14.15 20.74
N VAL A 33 -8.57 14.71 20.58
CA VAL A 33 -9.24 14.82 19.28
C VAL A 33 -8.46 15.69 18.29
N ASP A 34 -7.75 16.72 18.76
CA ASP A 34 -6.93 17.58 17.92
C ASP A 34 -5.72 16.82 17.35
N VAL A 35 -5.08 15.98 18.17
CA VAL A 35 -3.97 15.11 17.76
C VAL A 35 -4.46 14.08 16.73
N LEU A 36 -5.63 13.47 16.97
CA LEU A 36 -6.25 12.55 16.01
C LEU A 36 -6.54 13.25 14.67
N GLY A 37 -7.10 14.46 14.70
CA GLY A 37 -7.36 15.25 13.49
C GLY A 37 -6.10 15.56 12.70
N GLY A 38 -5.04 15.99 13.39
CA GLY A 38 -3.73 16.24 12.76
C GLY A 38 -3.11 14.96 12.16
N PHE A 39 -3.21 13.83 12.86
CA PHE A 39 -2.75 12.53 12.38
C PHE A 39 -3.50 12.10 11.11
N LEU A 40 -4.83 12.18 11.09
CA LEU A 40 -5.64 11.79 9.93
C LEU A 40 -5.36 12.68 8.72
N ALA A 41 -5.23 14.00 8.92
CA ALA A 41 -4.90 14.92 7.84
C ALA A 41 -3.51 14.64 7.25
N GLY A 42 -2.51 14.40 8.11
CA GLY A 42 -1.16 14.04 7.68
C GLY A 42 -1.12 12.69 6.96
N ALA A 43 -1.78 11.67 7.51
CA ALA A 43 -1.87 10.34 6.92
C ALA A 43 -2.56 10.38 5.53
N LEU A 44 -3.60 11.20 5.38
CA LEU A 44 -4.28 11.38 4.09
C LEU A 44 -3.34 11.95 3.04
N VAL A 45 -2.70 13.09 3.30
CA VAL A 45 -1.85 13.78 2.31
C VAL A 45 -0.64 12.92 1.95
N THR A 46 0.04 12.37 2.96
CA THR A 46 1.24 11.55 2.74
C THR A 46 0.93 10.22 2.07
N GLY A 47 -0.09 9.51 2.55
CA GLY A 47 -0.48 8.22 2.00
C GLY A 47 -1.07 8.32 0.59
N PHE A 48 -1.78 9.40 0.26
CA PHE A 48 -2.25 9.64 -1.11
C PHE A 48 -1.09 9.82 -2.09
N CYS A 49 -0.12 10.67 -1.76
CA CYS A 49 1.08 10.87 -2.58
C CYS A 49 1.85 9.55 -2.77
N LEU A 50 2.01 8.77 -1.70
CA LEU A 50 2.71 7.50 -1.75
C LEU A 50 1.96 6.44 -2.58
N ALA A 51 0.63 6.38 -2.47
CA ALA A 51 -0.20 5.47 -3.25
C ALA A 51 -0.06 5.71 -4.76
N ILE A 52 -0.10 6.98 -5.18
CA ILE A 52 0.11 7.37 -6.59
C ILE A 52 1.52 6.99 -7.05
N PHE A 53 2.53 7.32 -6.24
CA PHE A 53 3.91 7.00 -6.57
C PHE A 53 4.10 5.48 -6.80
N MET A 54 3.62 4.66 -5.87
CA MET A 54 3.73 3.20 -5.94
C MET A 54 3.00 2.62 -7.16
N ALA A 55 1.77 3.07 -7.42
CA ALA A 55 0.97 2.61 -8.56
C ALA A 55 1.65 2.97 -9.90
N ASN A 56 2.12 4.21 -10.03
CA ASN A 56 2.73 4.69 -11.26
C ASN A 56 4.12 4.08 -11.49
N ALA A 57 4.96 4.00 -10.46
CA ALA A 57 6.29 3.42 -10.57
C ALA A 57 6.23 1.92 -10.93
N GLY A 58 5.37 1.15 -10.24
CA GLY A 58 5.19 -0.27 -10.54
C GLY A 58 4.60 -0.50 -11.94
N GLY A 59 3.61 0.31 -12.35
CA GLY A 59 3.06 0.24 -13.70
C GLY A 59 4.08 0.62 -14.78
N ALA A 60 4.94 1.60 -14.52
CA ALA A 60 6.01 1.98 -15.43
C ALA A 60 7.04 0.87 -15.62
N TRP A 61 7.45 0.18 -14.55
CA TRP A 61 8.38 -0.95 -14.65
C TRP A 61 7.79 -2.15 -15.40
N ASP A 62 6.51 -2.51 -15.16
CA ASP A 62 5.85 -3.58 -15.92
C ASP A 62 5.73 -3.24 -17.41
N ASN A 63 5.33 -1.99 -17.71
CA ASN A 63 5.21 -1.53 -19.10
C ASN A 63 6.57 -1.46 -19.80
N ALA A 64 7.63 -1.04 -19.11
CA ALA A 64 8.99 -1.07 -19.64
C ALA A 64 9.46 -2.49 -19.95
N LYS A 65 9.18 -3.46 -19.06
CA LYS A 65 9.43 -4.88 -19.31
C LYS A 65 8.67 -5.36 -20.54
N LYS A 66 7.35 -5.11 -20.62
CA LYS A 66 6.50 -5.49 -21.78
C LYS A 66 6.98 -4.86 -23.09
N TYR A 67 7.46 -3.62 -23.05
CA TYR A 67 8.02 -2.93 -24.21
C TYR A 67 9.28 -3.63 -24.72
N ILE A 68 10.19 -4.03 -23.84
CA ILE A 68 11.38 -4.81 -24.21
C ILE A 68 10.98 -6.20 -24.72
N GLU A 69 9.98 -6.83 -24.09
CA GLU A 69 9.46 -8.13 -24.53
C GLU A 69 8.84 -8.10 -25.93
N ALA A 70 8.37 -6.93 -26.40
CA ALA A 70 7.86 -6.73 -27.75
C ALA A 70 8.98 -6.62 -28.83
N GLY A 71 10.26 -6.71 -28.42
CA GLY A 71 11.40 -6.73 -29.33
C GLY A 71 12.22 -5.44 -29.33
N HIS A 72 11.81 -4.42 -28.58
CA HIS A 72 12.60 -3.22 -28.38
C HIS A 72 13.80 -3.51 -27.46
N HIS A 73 14.93 -2.83 -27.68
CA HIS A 73 16.15 -2.97 -26.85
C HIS A 73 16.65 -4.42 -26.66
N GLY A 74 16.62 -5.23 -27.72
CA GLY A 74 17.22 -6.56 -27.74
C GLY A 74 16.26 -7.72 -27.41
N GLY A 75 15.01 -7.43 -27.03
CA GLY A 75 14.00 -8.49 -26.87
C GLY A 75 14.18 -9.37 -25.64
N LYS A 76 13.39 -10.44 -25.56
CA LYS A 76 13.42 -11.42 -24.45
C LYS A 76 14.79 -12.09 -24.34
N GLY A 77 15.28 -12.22 -23.11
CA GLY A 77 16.56 -12.87 -22.80
C GLY A 77 17.78 -11.96 -22.91
N SER A 78 17.63 -10.74 -23.44
CA SER A 78 18.67 -9.71 -23.41
C SER A 78 18.98 -9.25 -21.99
N ASP A 79 20.13 -8.60 -21.80
CA ASP A 79 20.47 -8.03 -20.48
C ASP A 79 19.53 -6.88 -20.09
N CYS A 80 19.01 -6.12 -21.07
CA CYS A 80 17.95 -5.15 -20.85
C CYS A 80 16.66 -5.80 -20.34
N HIS A 81 16.28 -6.97 -20.88
CA HIS A 81 15.10 -7.71 -20.41
C HIS A 81 15.28 -8.19 -18.97
N LYS A 82 16.45 -8.75 -18.63
CA LYS A 82 16.74 -9.18 -17.25
C LYS A 82 16.66 -8.01 -16.27
N ALA A 83 17.22 -6.85 -16.62
CA ALA A 83 17.13 -5.65 -15.79
C ALA A 83 15.68 -5.18 -15.60
N ALA A 84 14.87 -5.22 -16.66
CA ALA A 84 13.46 -4.83 -16.58
C ALA A 84 12.61 -5.82 -15.77
N VAL A 85 12.93 -7.13 -15.80
CA VAL A 85 12.30 -8.14 -14.94
C VAL A 85 12.59 -7.86 -13.46
N VAL A 86 13.81 -7.45 -13.11
CA VAL A 86 14.14 -7.05 -11.74
C VAL A 86 13.33 -5.82 -11.33
N GLY A 87 13.21 -4.82 -12.21
CA GLY A 87 12.38 -3.63 -11.96
C GLY A 87 10.91 -3.96 -11.71
N ASP A 88 10.32 -4.83 -12.54
CA ASP A 88 8.93 -5.27 -12.37
C ASP A 88 8.73 -6.08 -11.08
N THR A 89 9.70 -6.94 -10.71
CA THR A 89 9.65 -7.69 -9.44
C THR A 89 9.63 -6.77 -8.22
N VAL A 90 10.33 -5.62 -8.29
CA VAL A 90 10.26 -4.57 -7.26
C VAL A 90 8.93 -3.80 -7.33
N GLY A 91 8.40 -3.60 -8.54
CA GLY A 91 7.16 -2.88 -8.80
C GLY A 91 5.88 -3.64 -8.43
N ASP A 92 5.88 -4.97 -8.45
CA ASP A 92 4.72 -5.82 -8.16
C ASP A 92 4.17 -5.58 -6.74
N PRO A 93 4.97 -5.62 -5.66
CA PRO A 93 4.48 -5.25 -4.32
C PRO A 93 3.98 -3.82 -4.20
N PHE A 94 4.49 -2.89 -5.03
CA PHE A 94 4.11 -1.49 -5.01
C PHE A 94 2.74 -1.29 -5.65
N LYS A 95 2.53 -1.78 -6.88
CA LYS A 95 1.29 -1.55 -7.63
C LYS A 95 0.13 -2.46 -7.22
N ASP A 96 0.41 -3.68 -6.75
CA ASP A 96 -0.63 -4.68 -6.50
C ASP A 96 -0.94 -4.91 -5.01
N THR A 97 -0.06 -4.49 -4.11
CA THR A 97 -0.27 -4.69 -2.66
C THR A 97 -0.28 -3.37 -1.91
N SER A 98 0.86 -2.68 -1.81
CA SER A 98 1.03 -1.54 -0.89
C SER A 98 0.29 -0.29 -1.37
N GLY A 99 0.36 0.01 -2.68
CA GLY A 99 -0.29 1.18 -3.28
C GLY A 99 -1.81 1.16 -3.09
N PRO A 100 -2.52 0.11 -3.55
CA PRO A 100 -3.97 -0.01 -3.35
C PRO A 100 -4.37 -0.07 -1.87
N ALA A 101 -3.59 -0.77 -1.03
CA ALA A 101 -3.89 -0.92 0.39
C ALA A 101 -3.82 0.41 1.16
N MET A 102 -2.95 1.35 0.76
CA MET A 102 -2.80 2.65 1.41
C MET A 102 -4.12 3.45 1.44
N ASN A 103 -4.87 3.45 0.33
CA ASN A 103 -6.16 4.14 0.24
C ASN A 103 -7.21 3.52 1.18
N ILE A 104 -7.22 2.19 1.29
CA ILE A 104 -8.12 1.46 2.19
C ILE A 104 -7.74 1.75 3.65
N LEU A 105 -6.45 1.73 3.97
CA LEU A 105 -5.93 2.01 5.31
C LEU A 105 -6.42 3.37 5.83
N ILE A 106 -6.25 4.42 5.02
CA ILE A 106 -6.70 5.78 5.37
C ILE A 106 -8.21 5.80 5.59
N LYS A 107 -8.99 5.17 4.70
CA LYS A 107 -10.45 5.13 4.83
C LYS A 107 -10.91 4.42 6.09
N VAL A 108 -10.29 3.29 6.44
CA VAL A 108 -10.59 2.54 7.68
C VAL A 108 -10.26 3.40 8.90
N MET A 109 -9.08 4.03 8.94
CA MET A 109 -8.69 4.90 10.06
C MET A 109 -9.68 6.04 10.27
N THR A 110 -10.13 6.69 9.18
CA THR A 110 -11.12 7.78 9.24
C THR A 110 -12.49 7.29 9.70
N ILE A 111 -12.96 6.13 9.22
CA ILE A 111 -14.25 5.56 9.64
C ILE A 111 -14.22 5.17 11.12
N VAL A 112 -13.16 4.51 11.58
CA VAL A 112 -13.00 4.15 13.00
C VAL A 112 -13.02 5.41 13.86
N SER A 113 -12.28 6.44 13.46
CA SER A 113 -12.25 7.73 14.17
C SER A 113 -13.64 8.35 14.29
N LEU A 114 -14.42 8.32 13.19
CA LEU A 114 -15.77 8.89 13.16
C LEU A 114 -16.77 8.10 14.01
N VAL A 115 -16.73 6.76 13.94
CA VAL A 115 -17.65 5.89 14.69
C VAL A 115 -17.45 6.04 16.20
N PHE A 116 -16.21 6.21 16.65
CA PHE A 116 -15.87 6.37 18.07
C PHE A 116 -15.80 7.84 18.52
N ALA A 117 -16.12 8.81 17.66
CA ALA A 117 -15.99 10.23 17.97
C ALA A 117 -16.77 10.63 19.24
N SER A 118 -17.98 10.09 19.44
CA SER A 118 -18.78 10.35 20.65
C SER A 118 -18.16 9.78 21.93
N ALA A 119 -17.33 8.75 21.83
CA ALA A 119 -16.60 8.18 22.97
C ALA A 119 -15.33 8.98 23.33
N PHE A 120 -14.83 9.83 22.44
CA PHE A 120 -13.65 10.68 22.68
C PHE A 120 -14.01 12.04 23.28
N VAL A 121 -15.22 12.54 23.00
CA VAL A 121 -15.70 13.87 23.40
C VAL A 121 -16.60 13.80 24.65
N GLY A 122 -16.69 12.62 25.27
CA GLY A 122 -17.49 12.35 26.47
C GLY A 122 -16.71 12.54 27.78
#